data_AF-A0A8T7I5J4-F1
#
_entry.id   AF-A0A8T7I5J4-F1
#
_cell.length_a   1.000
_cell.length_b   1.000
_cell.length_c   1.000
_cell.angle_alpha   90.00
_cell.angle_beta   90.00
_cell.angle_gamma   90.00
#
_symmetry.space_group_name_H-M   'P 1'
#
loop_
_entity.id
_entity.type
_entity.pdbx_description
1 polymer ?
#
loop_
_entity_poly.entity_id
_entity_poly.type
_entity_poly.pdbx_seq_one_letter_code
_entity_poly.pdbx_strand_id
1 'polypeptide(L)'
;MLRIKRRVLSISSILPILILSGCSSEFLRAMDDALVAQGGQGTCRYEAPKRTINGSGYTFTYGGYCNYWEGELNNYSQYTIRCTGKGYNGRAVSSVTARPGVNTDTRTMGSMQSTGGGLSVECNRWARSEYVAKSSKGLVLYEKMVSGKLYNRVKNDSRFERECFIKRPKSTGYILKERVQPYGVTGWRSVAGEFNYGCRRV
;
A
#
# COMPACT_ATOMS: atom_id res chain seq x y z
N MET A 1 -28.47 7.76 -72.70
CA MET A 1 -28.32 9.06 -72.01
C MET A 1 -28.16 8.79 -70.50
N LEU A 2 -27.04 9.26 -69.95
CA LEU A 2 -26.64 9.41 -68.53
C LEU A 2 -26.83 8.27 -67.50
N ARG A 3 -25.67 7.75 -67.08
CA ARG A 3 -25.37 7.10 -65.78
C ARG A 3 -25.63 8.07 -64.61
N ILE A 4 -26.25 7.58 -63.54
CA ILE A 4 -26.05 8.12 -62.18
C ILE A 4 -25.82 6.94 -61.23
N LYS A 5 -24.54 6.71 -60.90
CA LYS A 5 -24.10 5.85 -59.79
C LYS A 5 -24.40 6.59 -58.48
N ARG A 6 -25.38 6.15 -57.69
CA ARG A 6 -25.49 6.57 -56.28
C ARG A 6 -24.48 5.78 -55.44
N ARG A 7 -23.39 6.44 -55.06
CA ARG A 7 -22.49 5.99 -54.00
C ARG A 7 -23.25 6.08 -52.67
N VAL A 8 -23.55 4.94 -52.06
CA VAL A 8 -23.92 4.89 -50.64
C VAL A 8 -22.60 5.02 -49.85
N LEU A 9 -22.42 6.15 -49.17
CA LEU A 9 -21.36 6.31 -48.19
C LEU A 9 -21.69 5.40 -46.99
N SER A 10 -21.06 4.23 -46.92
CA SER A 10 -20.93 3.50 -45.66
C SER A 10 -19.83 4.15 -44.82
N ILE A 11 -20.18 5.25 -44.14
CA ILE A 11 -19.43 5.70 -42.96
C ILE A 11 -20.07 4.97 -41.78
N SER A 12 -19.65 3.74 -41.54
CA SER A 12 -19.93 3.08 -40.27
C SER A 12 -18.87 2.03 -40.04
N SER A 13 -17.95 2.35 -39.11
CA SER A 13 -17.03 1.46 -38.38
C SER A 13 -15.69 2.18 -38.13
N ILE A 14 -15.73 3.41 -37.60
CA ILE A 14 -14.60 3.93 -36.82
C ILE A 14 -14.93 3.61 -35.37
N LEU A 15 -14.19 2.62 -34.87
CA LEU A 15 -13.93 2.23 -33.49
C LEU A 15 -13.90 3.42 -32.50
N PRO A 16 -14.24 3.18 -31.23
CA PRO A 16 -13.13 2.85 -30.32
C PRO A 16 -13.52 1.70 -29.37
N ILE A 17 -12.79 0.58 -29.33
CA ILE A 17 -11.63 0.37 -28.46
C ILE A 17 -11.43 1.53 -27.47
N LEU A 18 -12.26 1.55 -26.42
CA LEU A 18 -12.04 2.34 -25.21
C LEU A 18 -12.45 1.59 -23.94
N ILE A 19 -12.57 0.26 -24.02
CA ILE A 19 -12.75 -0.57 -22.83
C ILE A 19 -11.39 -1.22 -22.59
N LEU A 20 -10.58 -0.68 -21.67
CA LEU A 20 -9.58 -1.41 -20.85
C LEU A 20 -8.63 -0.52 -20.03
N SER A 21 -8.81 0.80 -19.96
CA SER A 21 -8.13 1.61 -18.94
C SER A 21 -9.15 2.09 -17.91
N GLY A 22 -9.13 1.45 -16.74
CA GLY A 22 -9.88 1.77 -15.50
C GLY A 22 -11.00 2.79 -15.63
N CYS A 23 -12.26 2.30 -15.66
CA CYS A 23 -13.42 3.17 -15.53
C CYS A 23 -13.28 4.01 -14.26
N SER A 24 -12.94 5.29 -14.42
CA SER A 24 -12.99 6.25 -13.33
C SER A 24 -14.44 6.37 -12.87
N SER A 25 -14.64 6.70 -11.60
CA SER A 25 -15.97 6.96 -11.04
C SER A 25 -16.76 7.99 -11.87
N GLU A 26 -16.08 8.91 -12.54
CA GLU A 26 -16.64 9.91 -13.44
C GLU A 26 -17.34 9.31 -14.67
N PHE A 27 -16.78 8.25 -15.27
CA PHE A 27 -17.40 7.58 -16.43
C PHE A 27 -18.70 6.85 -16.03
N LEU A 28 -18.70 6.18 -14.88
CA LEU A 28 -19.90 5.53 -14.36
C LEU A 28 -21.00 6.56 -14.03
N ARG A 29 -20.63 7.79 -13.65
CA ARG A 29 -21.54 8.91 -13.37
C ARG A 29 -22.24 9.36 -14.65
N ALA A 30 -21.45 9.59 -15.69
CA ALA A 30 -21.96 10.00 -16.99
C ALA A 30 -22.87 8.92 -17.62
N MET A 31 -22.57 7.65 -17.40
CA MET A 31 -23.41 6.54 -17.86
C MET A 31 -24.72 6.43 -17.08
N ASP A 32 -24.69 6.57 -15.76
CA ASP A 32 -25.90 6.52 -14.93
C ASP A 32 -26.83 7.71 -15.22
N ASP A 33 -26.27 8.92 -15.31
CA ASP A 33 -27.01 10.13 -15.69
C ASP A 33 -27.65 9.99 -17.07
N ALA A 34 -26.93 9.39 -18.03
CA ALA A 34 -27.46 9.11 -19.37
C ALA A 34 -28.58 8.05 -19.37
N LEU A 35 -28.48 7.02 -18.53
CA LEU A 35 -29.50 5.96 -18.38
C LEU A 35 -30.78 6.49 -17.71
N VAL A 36 -30.63 7.31 -16.67
CA VAL A 36 -31.74 7.97 -15.98
C VAL A 36 -32.43 8.98 -16.89
N ALA A 37 -31.66 9.75 -17.67
CA ALA A 37 -32.21 10.70 -18.66
C ALA A 37 -33.03 10.03 -19.78
N GLN A 38 -32.82 8.73 -20.03
CA GLN A 38 -33.58 7.93 -20.99
C GLN A 38 -34.76 7.16 -20.37
N GLY A 39 -35.08 7.40 -19.10
CA GLY A 39 -36.21 6.76 -18.41
C GLY A 39 -35.93 5.36 -17.85
N GLY A 40 -34.65 4.95 -17.79
CA GLY A 40 -34.22 3.73 -17.10
C GLY A 40 -34.15 3.91 -15.57
N GLN A 41 -34.21 2.80 -14.82
CA GLN A 41 -33.85 2.83 -13.39
C GLN A 41 -32.35 3.09 -13.24
N GLY A 42 -31.98 4.04 -12.38
CA GLY A 42 -30.59 4.32 -12.04
C GLY A 42 -29.88 3.05 -11.57
N THR A 43 -28.74 2.76 -12.19
CA THR A 43 -27.87 1.64 -11.85
C THR A 43 -27.15 1.88 -10.52
N CYS A 44 -26.94 3.14 -10.14
CA CYS A 44 -26.37 3.52 -8.85
C CYS A 44 -27.44 3.50 -7.75
N ARG A 45 -27.43 2.46 -6.90
CA ARG A 45 -28.39 2.29 -5.80
C ARG A 45 -27.82 2.69 -4.43
N TYR A 46 -26.50 2.63 -4.29
CA TYR A 46 -25.82 2.92 -3.03
C TYR A 46 -24.69 3.93 -3.24
N GLU A 47 -24.66 4.94 -2.38
CA GLU A 47 -23.58 5.90 -2.24
C GLU A 47 -23.32 6.14 -0.76
N ALA A 48 -22.10 6.58 -0.43
CA ALA A 48 -21.76 6.97 0.91
C ALA A 48 -20.79 8.16 0.90
N PRO A 49 -20.99 9.15 1.79
CA PRO A 49 -20.12 10.32 1.84
C PRO A 49 -18.67 9.91 2.11
N LYS A 50 -17.74 10.63 1.49
CA LYS A 50 -16.31 10.43 1.76
C LYS A 50 -16.00 10.78 3.21
N ARG A 51 -15.21 9.92 3.85
CA ARG A 51 -14.68 10.06 5.21
C ARG A 51 -13.17 9.98 5.14
N THR A 52 -12.48 10.75 5.97
CA THR A 52 -11.01 10.75 6.01
C THR A 52 -10.52 10.34 7.39
N ILE A 53 -9.61 9.37 7.41
CA ILE A 53 -8.83 8.98 8.58
C ILE A 53 -7.50 9.71 8.52
N ASN A 54 -7.23 10.51 9.54
CA ASN A 54 -5.93 11.18 9.70
C ASN A 54 -5.06 10.35 10.65
N GLY A 55 -4.01 9.76 10.12
CA GLY A 55 -2.98 9.12 10.90
C GLY A 55 -1.72 9.99 10.98
N SER A 56 -0.83 9.68 11.92
CA SER A 56 0.48 10.32 11.92
C SER A 56 1.22 9.93 10.63
N GLY A 57 1.54 10.90 9.78
CA GLY A 57 2.25 10.62 8.53
C GLY A 57 1.39 10.08 7.37
N TYR A 58 0.07 9.94 7.49
CA TYR A 58 -0.78 9.53 6.37
C TYR A 58 -2.22 10.02 6.50
N THR A 59 -2.92 10.15 5.37
CA THR A 59 -4.37 10.32 5.31
C THR A 59 -4.99 9.24 4.44
N PHE A 60 -6.12 8.70 4.88
CA PHE A 60 -6.89 7.72 4.10
C PHE A 60 -8.31 8.20 3.93
N THR A 61 -8.70 8.49 2.69
CA THR A 61 -10.05 8.93 2.34
C THR A 61 -10.80 7.76 1.72
N TYR A 62 -11.97 7.43 2.24
CA TYR A 62 -12.81 6.35 1.72
C TYR A 62 -14.27 6.77 1.66
N GLY A 63 -15.02 6.23 0.71
CA GLY A 63 -16.42 6.57 0.50
C GLY A 63 -17.09 5.55 -0.40
N GLY A 64 -18.37 5.76 -0.65
CA GLY A 64 -19.18 4.89 -1.49
C GLY A 64 -19.59 5.62 -2.74
N TYR A 65 -19.33 5.03 -3.89
CA TYR A 65 -19.71 5.57 -5.17
C TYR A 65 -20.32 4.47 -6.06
N CYS A 66 -21.53 4.72 -6.56
CA CYS A 66 -22.27 3.84 -7.46
C CYS A 66 -22.16 2.34 -7.15
N ASN A 67 -22.62 1.93 -5.96
CA ASN A 67 -22.59 0.54 -5.45
C ASN A 67 -21.21 -0.01 -5.06
N TYR A 68 -20.14 0.77 -5.13
CA TYR A 68 -18.80 0.36 -4.75
C TYR A 68 -18.22 1.23 -3.64
N TRP A 69 -17.45 0.60 -2.77
CA TRP A 69 -16.56 1.30 -1.86
C TRP A 69 -15.29 1.68 -2.59
N GLU A 70 -14.80 2.89 -2.34
CA GLU A 70 -13.56 3.42 -2.87
C GLU A 70 -12.67 3.93 -1.73
N GLY A 71 -11.36 3.86 -1.92
CA GLY A 71 -10.37 4.33 -0.97
C GLY A 71 -9.12 4.88 -1.63
N GLU A 72 -8.58 5.95 -1.06
CA GLU A 72 -7.37 6.65 -1.49
C GLU A 72 -6.47 6.88 -0.28
N LEU A 73 -5.20 6.52 -0.40
CA LEU A 73 -4.20 6.61 0.66
C LEU A 73 -3.07 7.55 0.27
N ASN A 74 -2.94 8.65 0.99
CA ASN A 74 -1.81 9.57 0.89
C ASN A 74 -0.84 9.30 2.04
N ASN A 75 0.42 9.00 1.73
CA ASN A 75 1.39 8.55 2.72
C ASN A 75 2.69 9.36 2.66
N TYR A 76 2.82 10.27 3.61
CA TYR A 76 3.99 11.12 3.84
C TYR A 76 4.89 10.57 4.96
N SER A 77 4.64 9.34 5.42
CA SER A 77 5.41 8.69 6.47
C SER A 77 6.57 7.85 5.91
N GLN A 78 7.49 7.48 6.81
CA GLN A 78 8.53 6.49 6.52
C GLN A 78 8.03 5.04 6.60
N TYR A 79 6.72 4.83 6.82
CA TYR A 79 6.09 3.53 6.96
C TYR A 79 5.24 3.22 5.73
N THR A 80 5.14 1.94 5.39
CA THR A 80 4.12 1.43 4.49
C THR A 80 2.82 1.40 5.27
N ILE A 81 1.81 2.08 4.76
CA ILE A 81 0.49 2.12 5.36
C ILE A 81 -0.40 1.16 4.61
N ARG A 82 -1.18 0.36 5.33
CA ARG A 82 -2.19 -0.53 4.77
C ARG A 82 -3.52 -0.27 5.46
N CYS A 83 -4.49 0.23 4.70
CA CYS A 83 -5.85 0.46 5.15
C CYS A 83 -6.74 -0.65 4.63
N THR A 84 -7.38 -1.39 5.54
CA THR A 84 -8.20 -2.56 5.23
C THR A 84 -9.66 -2.23 5.52
N GLY A 85 -10.50 -2.37 4.50
CA GLY A 85 -11.95 -2.28 4.65
C GLY A 85 -12.51 -3.61 5.17
N LYS A 86 -13.37 -3.54 6.17
CA LYS A 86 -14.13 -4.66 6.73
C LYS A 86 -15.62 -4.40 6.55
N GLY A 87 -16.34 -5.40 6.03
CA GLY A 87 -17.79 -5.33 5.89
C GLY A 87 -18.51 -5.49 7.23
N TYR A 88 -19.85 -5.48 7.20
CA TYR A 88 -20.69 -5.58 8.40
C TYR A 88 -20.45 -6.83 9.27
N ASN A 89 -20.00 -7.93 8.67
CA ASN A 89 -19.63 -9.16 9.36
C ASN A 89 -18.18 -9.18 9.89
N GLY A 90 -17.46 -8.05 9.82
CA GLY A 90 -16.07 -7.94 10.23
C GLY A 90 -15.06 -8.60 9.28
N ARG A 91 -15.50 -9.24 8.19
CA ARG A 91 -14.59 -9.85 7.20
C ARG A 91 -13.90 -8.77 6.38
N ALA A 92 -12.61 -8.95 6.16
CA ALA A 92 -11.83 -8.09 5.27
C ALA A 92 -12.34 -8.21 3.84
N VAL A 93 -12.60 -7.08 3.19
CA VAL A 93 -13.09 -7.01 1.80
C VAL A 93 -11.92 -6.75 0.87
N SER A 94 -11.19 -5.67 1.12
CA SER A 94 -9.99 -5.30 0.37
C SER A 94 -9.12 -4.37 1.21
N SER A 95 -7.88 -4.17 0.76
CA SER A 95 -6.94 -3.25 1.39
C SER A 95 -6.24 -2.37 0.38
N VAL A 96 -6.15 -1.08 0.68
CA VAL A 96 -5.31 -0.12 -0.04
C VAL A 96 -3.97 -0.02 0.69
N THR A 97 -2.87 -0.09 -0.05
CA THR A 97 -1.51 -0.08 0.53
C THR A 97 -0.65 0.95 -0.17
N ALA A 98 0.04 1.77 0.61
CA ALA A 98 0.95 2.81 0.15
C ALA A 98 2.34 2.60 0.75
N ARG A 99 3.38 2.60 -0.08
CA ARG A 99 4.79 2.58 0.36
C ARG A 99 5.18 3.94 0.98
N PRO A 100 6.29 4.02 1.74
CA PRO A 100 6.75 5.30 2.31
C PRO A 100 6.89 6.39 1.24
N GLY A 101 6.31 7.58 1.49
CA GLY A 101 6.36 8.72 0.57
C GLY A 101 5.57 8.56 -0.73
N VAL A 102 4.76 7.50 -0.86
CA VAL A 102 3.99 7.21 -2.08
C VAL A 102 2.51 7.38 -1.81
N ASN A 103 1.81 8.12 -2.66
CA ASN A 103 0.35 8.22 -2.64
C ASN A 103 -0.26 7.19 -3.61
N THR A 104 -1.45 6.72 -3.32
CA THR A 104 -2.21 5.84 -4.21
C THR A 104 -3.33 6.61 -4.87
N ASP A 105 -3.63 6.31 -6.13
CA ASP A 105 -4.89 6.73 -6.75
C ASP A 105 -6.10 6.11 -6.02
N THR A 106 -7.30 6.65 -6.27
CA THR A 106 -8.55 6.07 -5.79
C THR A 106 -8.70 4.63 -6.29
N ARG A 107 -8.95 3.69 -5.37
CA ARG A 107 -9.13 2.27 -5.69
C ARG A 107 -10.44 1.72 -5.15
N THR A 108 -11.08 0.86 -5.93
CA THR A 108 -12.23 0.07 -5.49
C THR A 108 -11.84 -0.89 -4.36
N MET A 109 -12.53 -0.79 -3.24
CA MET A 109 -12.37 -1.64 -2.06
C MET A 109 -13.38 -2.79 -1.99
N GLY A 110 -14.45 -2.76 -2.80
CA GLY A 110 -15.44 -3.84 -2.89
C GLY A 110 -16.85 -3.33 -3.14
N SER A 111 -17.81 -4.24 -3.36
CA SER A 111 -19.22 -3.88 -3.57
C SER A 111 -19.93 -3.55 -2.25
N MET A 112 -20.72 -2.49 -2.22
CA MET A 112 -21.52 -2.09 -1.06
C MET A 112 -22.61 -3.11 -0.70
N GLN A 113 -23.11 -3.87 -1.69
CA GLN A 113 -24.04 -4.98 -1.44
C GLN A 113 -23.38 -6.06 -0.59
N SER A 114 -22.13 -6.42 -0.91
CA SER A 114 -21.38 -7.45 -0.19
C SER A 114 -21.06 -7.09 1.27
N THR A 115 -21.14 -5.81 1.61
CA THR A 115 -20.87 -5.31 2.97
C THR A 115 -22.14 -4.95 3.75
N GLY A 116 -23.33 -5.21 3.20
CA GLY A 116 -24.60 -4.82 3.82
C GLY A 116 -24.78 -3.31 3.94
N GLY A 117 -24.14 -2.53 3.06
CA GLY A 117 -24.20 -1.07 3.06
C GLY A 117 -23.27 -0.38 4.06
N GLY A 118 -22.52 -1.12 4.89
CA GLY A 118 -21.57 -0.56 5.85
C GLY A 118 -20.13 -0.95 5.55
N LEU A 119 -19.18 -0.02 5.71
CA LEU A 119 -17.73 -0.30 5.66
C LEU A 119 -17.06 0.32 6.88
N SER A 120 -16.35 -0.50 7.64
CA SER A 120 -15.39 -0.04 8.64
C SER A 120 -13.99 -0.16 8.08
N VAL A 121 -13.09 0.77 8.43
CA VAL A 121 -11.73 0.78 7.91
C VAL A 121 -10.74 0.79 9.06
N GLU A 122 -9.72 -0.07 8.96
CA GLU A 122 -8.59 -0.11 9.88
C GLU A 122 -7.29 0.14 9.12
N CYS A 123 -6.54 1.17 9.52
CA CYS A 123 -5.25 1.52 8.91
C CYS A 123 -4.08 1.16 9.84
N ASN A 124 -3.16 0.37 9.30
CA ASN A 124 -2.01 -0.17 10.03
C ASN A 124 -0.70 0.24 9.36
N ARG A 125 0.35 0.39 10.17
CA ARG A 125 1.73 0.61 9.71
C ARG A 125 2.45 -0.74 9.60
N TRP A 126 2.82 -1.16 8.39
CA TRP A 126 3.30 -2.52 8.13
C TRP A 126 4.82 -2.63 7.90
N ALA A 127 5.41 -1.67 7.18
CA ALA A 127 6.82 -1.76 6.82
C ALA A 127 7.54 -0.42 6.81
N ARG A 128 8.52 -0.24 7.69
CA ARG A 128 9.40 0.94 7.72
C ARG A 128 10.60 0.66 6.86
N SER A 129 11.00 1.60 6.00
CA SER A 129 12.27 1.51 5.28
C SER A 129 13.43 1.30 6.25
N GLU A 130 14.53 0.73 5.77
CA GLU A 130 15.74 0.66 6.58
C GLU A 130 16.18 2.06 7.03
N TYR A 131 16.57 2.19 8.30
CA TYR A 131 17.11 3.40 8.87
C TYR A 131 18.21 3.10 9.87
N VAL A 132 19.08 4.08 10.12
CA VAL A 132 20.06 4.03 11.19
C VAL A 132 19.36 4.25 12.52
N ALA A 133 19.28 3.21 13.35
CA ALA A 133 18.67 3.29 14.66
C ALA A 133 19.64 3.86 15.70
N LYS A 134 20.89 3.38 15.67
CA LYS A 134 21.97 3.83 16.55
C LYS A 134 23.30 3.78 15.80
N SER A 135 24.17 4.76 16.05
CA SER A 135 25.52 4.80 15.51
C SER A 135 26.51 5.09 16.63
N SER A 136 27.61 4.34 16.68
CA SER A 136 28.72 4.61 17.59
C SER A 136 30.04 4.24 16.91
N LYS A 137 31.18 4.63 17.50
CA LYS A 137 32.48 4.57 16.83
C LYS A 137 32.82 3.15 16.33
N GLY A 138 32.75 2.96 15.01
CA GLY A 138 33.07 1.70 14.32
C GLY A 138 31.92 0.68 14.26
N LEU A 139 30.68 1.06 14.58
CA LEU A 139 29.50 0.20 14.40
C LEU A 139 28.23 1.03 14.13
N VAL A 140 27.34 0.50 13.29
CA VAL A 140 26.02 1.09 13.05
C VAL A 140 24.95 0.01 13.18
N LEU A 141 23.88 0.29 13.91
CA LEU A 141 22.69 -0.54 13.98
C LEU A 141 21.67 -0.02 12.97
N TYR A 142 21.29 -0.88 12.03
CA TYR A 142 20.19 -0.63 11.13
C TYR A 142 18.95 -1.39 11.57
N GLU A 143 17.81 -0.71 11.49
CA GLU A 143 16.49 -1.27 11.77
C GLU A 143 15.60 -1.12 10.54
N LYS A 144 14.74 -2.10 10.33
CA LYS A 144 13.60 -1.98 9.40
C LYS A 144 12.41 -2.73 9.97
N MET A 145 11.21 -2.32 9.62
CA MET A 145 10.01 -3.08 9.99
C MET A 145 9.48 -3.78 8.74
N VAL A 146 9.15 -5.07 8.85
CA VAL A 146 8.52 -5.83 7.75
C VAL A 146 7.41 -6.69 8.34
N SER A 147 6.18 -6.48 7.86
CA SER A 147 4.99 -7.21 8.31
C SER A 147 4.81 -7.19 9.84
N GLY A 148 4.99 -6.01 10.44
CA GLY A 148 4.85 -5.81 11.89
C GLY A 148 6.01 -6.37 12.74
N LYS A 149 7.03 -6.97 12.12
CA LYS A 149 8.24 -7.45 12.82
C LYS A 149 9.39 -6.48 12.64
N LEU A 150 10.09 -6.16 13.72
CA LEU A 150 11.32 -5.37 13.71
C LEU A 150 12.51 -6.28 13.34
N TYR A 151 13.21 -5.92 12.28
CA TYR A 151 14.44 -6.56 11.83
C TYR A 151 15.62 -5.65 12.11
N ASN A 152 16.70 -6.27 12.56
CA ASN A 152 17.93 -5.61 12.96
C ASN A 152 19.10 -6.18 12.15
N ARG A 153 20.07 -5.34 11.80
CA ARG A 153 21.39 -5.76 11.33
C ARG A 153 22.46 -4.81 11.81
N VAL A 154 23.68 -5.31 11.94
CA VAL A 154 24.82 -4.54 12.42
C VAL A 154 25.79 -4.30 11.28
N LYS A 155 26.26 -3.07 11.12
CA LYS A 155 27.35 -2.70 10.21
C LYS A 155 28.65 -2.63 10.99
N ASN A 156 29.69 -3.23 10.44
CA ASN A 156 31.05 -2.96 10.83
C ASN A 156 31.50 -1.64 10.21
N ASP A 157 31.46 -0.53 10.94
CA ASP A 157 31.87 0.78 10.41
C ASP A 157 33.37 1.04 10.62
N SER A 158 34.15 -0.04 10.78
CA SER A 158 35.59 0.01 10.97
C SER A 158 36.33 -0.39 9.69
N ARG A 159 37.57 0.07 9.57
CA ARG A 159 38.52 -0.31 8.51
C ARG A 159 39.11 -1.73 8.64
N PHE A 160 38.68 -2.49 9.64
CA PHE A 160 39.20 -3.83 9.94
C PHE A 160 38.05 -4.83 9.94
N GLU A 161 38.31 -6.09 9.60
CA GLU A 161 37.34 -7.17 9.80
C GLU A 161 36.94 -7.25 11.29
N ARG A 162 35.64 -7.44 11.53
CA ARG A 162 35.09 -7.59 12.89
C ARG A 162 34.07 -8.71 12.95
N GLU A 163 33.98 -9.34 14.10
CA GLU A 163 32.88 -10.25 14.41
C GLU A 163 31.74 -9.44 15.01
N CYS A 164 30.67 -9.28 14.23
CA CYS A 164 29.47 -8.56 14.62
C CYS A 164 28.39 -9.52 15.12
N PHE A 165 27.64 -9.11 16.14
CA PHE A 165 26.69 -9.97 16.81
C PHE A 165 25.43 -9.26 17.30
N ILE A 166 24.38 -10.06 17.52
CA ILE A 166 23.15 -9.70 18.22
C ILE A 166 22.83 -10.82 19.22
N LYS A 167 22.51 -10.50 20.47
CA LYS A 167 22.13 -11.46 21.51
C LYS A 167 21.06 -10.91 22.46
N ARG A 168 20.27 -11.79 23.08
CA ARG A 168 19.31 -11.36 24.11
C ARG A 168 20.03 -10.87 25.37
N PRO A 169 19.42 -9.95 26.15
CA PRO A 169 19.93 -9.59 27.46
C PRO A 169 20.07 -10.85 28.32
N LYS A 170 21.18 -10.97 29.06
CA LYS A 170 21.46 -12.10 29.97
C LYS A 170 21.59 -13.49 29.31
N SER A 171 21.52 -13.60 27.98
CA SER A 171 21.75 -14.87 27.28
C SER A 171 23.22 -15.06 26.92
N THR A 172 23.70 -16.30 27.04
CA THR A 172 25.01 -16.75 26.55
C THR A 172 25.00 -17.03 25.04
N GLY A 173 23.82 -17.30 24.46
CA GLY A 173 23.64 -17.61 23.05
C GLY A 173 23.54 -16.38 22.16
N TYR A 174 24.06 -16.49 20.94
CA TYR A 174 23.95 -15.46 19.92
C TYR A 174 22.72 -15.71 19.04
N ILE A 175 21.94 -14.66 18.79
CA ILE A 175 20.89 -14.66 17.74
C ILE A 175 21.56 -14.51 16.37
N LEU A 176 22.62 -13.73 16.33
CA LEU A 176 23.43 -13.45 15.17
C LEU A 176 24.89 -13.35 15.60
N LYS A 177 25.79 -13.98 14.84
CA LYS A 177 27.23 -13.85 15.02
C LYS A 177 27.91 -14.15 13.70
N GLU A 178 28.46 -13.12 13.07
CA GLU A 178 29.03 -13.19 11.73
C GLU A 178 30.35 -12.42 11.68
N ARG A 179 31.33 -12.92 10.93
CA ARG A 179 32.50 -12.13 10.55
C ARG A 179 32.10 -11.20 9.41
N VAL A 180 32.37 -9.92 9.57
CA VAL A 180 31.94 -8.85 8.67
C VAL A 180 33.17 -8.08 8.22
N GLN A 181 33.36 -8.03 6.90
CA GLN A 181 34.42 -7.26 6.26
C GLN A 181 34.35 -5.76 6.63
N PRO A 182 35.45 -5.00 6.47
CA PRO A 182 35.43 -3.56 6.66
C PRO A 182 34.25 -2.89 5.93
N TYR A 183 33.52 -2.02 6.62
CA TYR A 183 32.32 -1.32 6.11
C TYR A 183 31.14 -2.22 5.69
N GLY A 184 31.24 -3.54 5.93
CA GLY A 184 30.20 -4.52 5.62
C GLY A 184 29.07 -4.56 6.65
N VAL A 185 28.06 -5.38 6.37
CA VAL A 185 26.85 -5.55 7.20
C VAL A 185 26.56 -7.03 7.46
N THR A 186 25.93 -7.33 8.58
CA THR A 186 25.39 -8.66 8.88
C THR A 186 24.08 -8.93 8.13
N GLY A 187 23.64 -10.20 8.13
CA GLY A 187 22.29 -10.58 7.76
C GLY A 187 21.21 -9.94 8.64
N TRP A 188 20.00 -9.80 8.10
CA TRP A 188 18.83 -9.33 8.86
C TRP A 188 18.34 -10.39 9.86
N ARG A 189 18.04 -9.98 11.08
CA ARG A 189 17.39 -10.83 12.10
C ARG A 189 16.23 -10.13 12.76
N SER A 190 15.11 -10.83 12.84
CA SER A 190 13.94 -10.39 13.59
C SER A 190 14.23 -10.56 15.08
N VAL A 191 14.35 -9.46 15.81
CA VAL A 191 14.55 -9.48 17.27
C VAL A 191 13.56 -8.51 17.89
N ALA A 192 12.66 -9.03 18.72
CA ALA A 192 11.68 -8.24 19.45
C ALA A 192 12.19 -7.97 20.88
N GLY A 193 11.86 -6.79 21.41
CA GLY A 193 12.27 -6.37 22.74
C GLY A 193 13.72 -5.90 22.82
N GLU A 194 14.25 -5.82 24.03
CA GLU A 194 15.64 -5.41 24.28
C GLU A 194 16.64 -6.46 23.76
N PHE A 195 17.76 -5.99 23.23
CA PHE A 195 18.88 -6.83 22.79
C PHE A 195 20.22 -6.11 22.91
N ASN A 196 21.28 -6.89 23.01
CA ASN A 196 22.66 -6.42 22.93
C ASN A 196 23.19 -6.66 21.53
N TYR A 197 23.94 -5.69 21.00
CA TYR A 197 24.59 -5.78 19.70
C TYR A 197 26.00 -5.18 19.77
N GLY A 198 26.87 -5.57 18.85
CA GLY A 198 28.21 -5.01 18.78
C GLY A 198 29.08 -5.65 17.70
N CYS A 199 30.26 -5.08 17.49
CA CYS A 199 31.30 -5.63 16.62
C CYS A 199 32.63 -5.65 17.36
N ARG A 200 33.23 -6.83 17.53
CA ARG A 200 34.51 -7.03 18.22
C ARG A 200 35.62 -7.40 17.23
N ARG A 201 36.87 -7.12 17.58
CA ARG A 201 38.03 -7.55 16.78
C ARG A 201 38.07 -9.08 16.74
N VAL A 202 38.48 -9.58 15.58
CA VAL A 202 38.75 -10.99 15.31
C VAL A 202 40.26 -11.20 15.43
#